data_AF-A0A8T2UBJ3-F1
#
_entry.id   AF-A0A8T2UBJ3-F1
#
_cell.length_a   1.000
_cell.length_b   1.000
_cell.length_c   1.000
_cell.angle_alpha   90.00
_cell.angle_beta   90.00
_cell.angle_gamma   90.00
#
_symmetry.space_group_name_H-M   'P 1'
#
loop_
_entity.id
_entity.type
_entity.pdbx_description
1 polymer ?
#
loop_
_entity_poly.entity_id
_entity_poly.type
_entity_poly.pdbx_seq_one_letter_code
_entity_poly.pdbx_strand_id
1 'polypeptide(L)'
;MYMTHTHTGLSSLRVLALDICTSLATLSSLPTTLEKLSLIMQNGSLESVEDASLPKMENGSLESVEDASLPNLRDLTITNCPKLKRLALHAISLEELDLWGCEGLEDLDCKGNIFTFL
;
A
#
# COMPACT_ATOMS: atom_id res chain seq x y z
N MET A 1 -23.02 21.55 3.75
CA MET A 1 -23.05 20.34 4.59
C MET A 1 -22.53 19.20 3.72
N TYR A 2 -21.22 18.95 3.75
CA TYR A 2 -20.61 17.93 2.90
C TYR A 2 -20.86 16.55 3.53
N MET A 3 -21.77 15.78 2.95
CA MET A 3 -21.94 14.37 3.30
C MET A 3 -20.96 13.56 2.46
N THR A 4 -19.82 13.20 3.05
CA THR A 4 -18.97 12.13 2.51
C THR A 4 -19.73 10.82 2.66
N HIS A 5 -20.17 10.25 1.54
CA HIS A 5 -20.71 8.90 1.52
C HIS A 5 -19.55 7.93 1.77
N THR A 6 -19.31 7.58 3.02
CA THR A 6 -18.45 6.45 3.35
C THR A 6 -19.21 5.19 2.92
N HIS A 7 -18.74 4.53 1.86
CA HIS A 7 -19.24 3.21 1.47
C HIS A 7 -18.98 2.25 2.63
N THR A 8 -20.03 1.94 3.40
CA THR A 8 -20.02 1.17 4.67
C THR A 8 -19.86 -0.34 4.47
N GLY A 9 -19.04 -0.78 3.52
CA GLY A 9 -18.84 -2.21 3.25
C GLY A 9 -17.87 -2.92 4.20
N LEU A 10 -16.94 -2.18 4.82
CA LEU A 10 -15.77 -2.76 5.51
C LEU A 10 -15.60 -2.24 6.94
N SER A 11 -16.71 -1.93 7.63
CA SER A 11 -16.71 -1.34 8.98
C SER A 11 -16.16 -2.24 10.09
N SER A 12 -15.95 -3.52 9.81
CA SER A 12 -15.33 -4.50 10.73
C SER A 12 -13.95 -4.96 10.26
N LEU A 13 -13.46 -4.43 9.13
CA LEU A 13 -12.22 -4.90 8.53
C LEU A 13 -11.04 -4.37 9.34
N ARG A 14 -10.25 -5.29 9.89
CA ARG A 14 -9.05 -5.00 10.69
C ARG A 14 -7.75 -5.34 9.95
N VAL A 15 -7.81 -6.26 9.01
CA VAL A 15 -6.65 -6.70 8.22
C VAL A 15 -7.04 -6.66 6.76
N LEU A 16 -6.21 -6.00 5.95
CA LEU A 16 -6.33 -6.01 4.50
C LEU A 16 -4.99 -6.48 3.94
N ALA A 17 -5.01 -7.64 3.30
CA ALA A 17 -3.87 -8.18 2.57
C ALA A 17 -4.27 -8.29 1.09
N LEU A 18 -3.55 -7.58 0.23
CA LEU A 18 -3.71 -7.62 -1.21
C LEU A 18 -2.44 -8.22 -1.81
N ASP A 19 -2.58 -9.41 -2.39
CA ASP A 19 -1.50 -10.10 -3.10
C ASP A 19 -1.81 -10.11 -4.60
N ILE A 20 -0.76 -10.03 -5.44
CA ILE A 20 -0.85 -10.17 -6.90
C ILE A 20 -1.80 -9.13 -7.56
N CYS A 21 -1.88 -7.91 -7.00
CA CYS A 21 -2.81 -6.88 -7.49
C CYS A 21 -2.28 -6.07 -8.69
N THR A 22 -2.27 -6.65 -9.89
CA THR A 22 -1.67 -6.04 -11.11
C THR A 22 -2.34 -4.74 -11.59
N SER A 23 -3.59 -4.48 -11.19
CA SER A 23 -4.40 -3.37 -11.72
C SER A 23 -4.73 -2.27 -10.70
N LEU A 24 -4.22 -2.38 -9.47
CA LEU A 24 -4.54 -1.41 -8.43
C LEU A 24 -3.66 -0.16 -8.60
N ALA A 25 -4.21 0.89 -9.19
CA ALA A 25 -3.48 2.13 -9.48
C ALA A 25 -3.36 3.05 -8.26
N THR A 26 -4.46 3.16 -7.49
CA THR A 26 -4.54 4.01 -6.30
C THR A 26 -5.32 3.31 -5.20
N LEU A 27 -4.93 3.58 -3.96
CA LEU A 27 -5.65 3.10 -2.77
C LEU A 27 -6.11 4.32 -1.98
N SER A 28 -7.42 4.56 -1.98
CA SER A 28 -8.05 5.66 -1.25
C SER A 28 -9.19 5.15 -0.39
N SER A 29 -9.49 5.85 0.70
CA SER A 29 -10.64 5.56 1.58
C SER A 29 -10.64 4.18 2.27
N LEU A 30 -9.51 3.79 2.84
CA LEU A 30 -9.45 2.59 3.70
C LEU A 30 -10.26 2.77 5.00
N PRO A 31 -10.85 1.68 5.54
CA PRO A 31 -11.60 1.77 6.79
C PRO A 31 -10.68 2.13 7.97
N THR A 32 -11.12 3.04 8.83
CA THR A 32 -10.35 3.49 9.99
C THR A 32 -10.14 2.41 11.05
N THR A 33 -10.86 1.28 10.95
CA THR A 33 -10.72 0.10 11.79
C THR A 33 -9.52 -0.78 11.41
N LEU A 34 -8.83 -0.47 10.32
CA LEU A 34 -7.71 -1.25 9.85
C LEU A 34 -6.53 -1.15 10.82
N GLU A 35 -6.04 -2.30 11.25
CA GLU A 35 -4.89 -2.47 12.13
C GLU A 35 -3.67 -3.00 11.38
N LYS A 36 -3.88 -3.75 10.29
CA LYS A 36 -2.81 -4.25 9.43
C LYS A 36 -3.14 -4.06 7.96
N LEU A 37 -2.16 -3.56 7.20
CA LEU A 37 -2.23 -3.41 5.75
C LEU A 37 -1.01 -4.07 5.11
N SER A 38 -1.24 -5.01 4.21
CA SER A 38 -0.18 -5.70 3.46
C SER A 38 -0.48 -5.62 1.97
N LEU A 39 0.43 -5.00 1.21
CA LEU A 39 0.36 -4.86 -0.23
C LEU A 39 1.54 -5.60 -0.83
N ILE A 40 1.32 -6.79 -1.38
CA ILE A 40 2.37 -7.62 -1.97
C ILE A 40 2.09 -7.73 -3.45
N MET A 41 3.06 -7.29 -4.25
CA MET A 41 3.00 -7.36 -5.69
C MET A 41 3.89 -8.47 -6.21
N GLN A 42 3.50 -9.06 -7.34
CA GLN A 42 4.34 -10.09 -7.95
C GLN A 42 5.71 -9.52 -8.29
N ASN A 43 6.74 -10.33 -8.03
CA ASN A 43 8.08 -10.07 -8.47
C ASN A 43 8.15 -10.48 -9.95
N GLY A 44 8.18 -9.52 -10.89
CA GLY A 44 8.37 -9.81 -12.32
C GLY A 44 9.75 -10.36 -12.66
N SER A 45 10.61 -10.64 -11.67
CA SER A 45 11.89 -11.30 -11.89
C SER A 45 11.71 -12.81 -12.02
N LEU A 46 11.21 -13.23 -13.19
CA LEU A 46 11.68 -14.47 -13.81
C LEU A 46 12.71 -14.04 -14.86
N GLU A 47 13.93 -13.80 -14.39
CA GLU A 47 15.09 -13.67 -15.27
C GLU A 47 15.29 -15.02 -15.99
N SER A 48 15.02 -15.01 -17.29
CA SER A 48 15.26 -16.09 -18.26
C SER A 48 14.51 -17.41 -18.05
N VAL A 49 13.46 -17.62 -18.83
CA VAL A 49 13.50 -18.76 -19.75
C VAL A 49 13.16 -18.18 -21.12
N GLU A 50 14.07 -18.39 -22.07
CA GLU A 50 13.96 -17.99 -23.47
C GLU A 50 12.76 -18.70 -24.12
N ASP A 51 11.54 -18.26 -23.85
CA ASP A 51 10.39 -18.69 -24.61
C ASP A 51 9.45 -17.50 -24.85
N ALA A 52 9.40 -17.07 -26.10
CA ALA A 52 8.84 -15.81 -26.57
C ALA A 52 7.31 -15.77 -26.57
N SER A 53 6.65 -16.36 -25.56
CA SER A 53 5.18 -16.45 -25.50
C SER A 53 4.57 -16.24 -24.11
N LEU A 54 5.37 -15.94 -23.08
CA LEU A 54 4.82 -15.54 -21.78
C LEU A 54 4.43 -14.04 -21.81
N PRO A 55 3.22 -13.68 -21.33
CA PRO A 55 2.86 -12.28 -21.20
C PRO A 55 3.85 -11.60 -20.25
N LYS A 56 4.47 -10.50 -20.68
CA LYS A 56 5.20 -9.61 -19.79
C LYS A 56 4.20 -9.14 -18.73
N MET A 57 4.26 -9.71 -17.53
CA MET A 57 3.45 -9.24 -16.42
C MET A 57 4.07 -7.93 -15.94
N GLU A 58 3.33 -6.83 -16.01
CA GLU A 58 3.80 -5.57 -15.44
C GLU A 58 3.85 -5.71 -13.91
N ASN A 59 4.99 -5.35 -13.32
CA ASN A 59 5.12 -5.17 -11.87
C ASN A 59 4.11 -4.12 -11.39
N GLY A 60 3.75 -4.20 -10.11
CA GLY A 60 2.56 -3.56 -9.55
C GLY A 60 2.31 -2.12 -10.00
N SER A 61 1.06 -1.85 -10.37
CA SER A 61 0.60 -0.58 -10.92
C SER A 61 0.31 0.49 -9.86
N LEU A 62 0.57 0.20 -8.58
CA LEU A 62 0.28 1.14 -7.49
C LEU A 62 1.24 2.32 -7.58
N GLU A 63 0.70 3.51 -7.86
CA GLU A 63 1.49 4.73 -8.03
C GLU A 63 1.46 5.61 -6.78
N SER A 64 0.31 5.64 -6.08
CA SER A 64 0.20 6.40 -4.84
C SER A 64 -0.82 5.82 -3.87
N VAL A 65 -0.54 6.08 -2.59
CA VAL A 65 -1.48 5.95 -1.48
C VAL A 65 -1.58 7.33 -0.84
N GLU A 66 -2.77 7.93 -0.89
CA GLU A 66 -2.99 9.33 -0.51
C GLU A 66 -4.18 9.45 0.45
N ASP A 67 -4.08 10.40 1.38
CA ASP A 67 -5.14 10.78 2.32
C ASP A 67 -5.76 9.62 3.11
N ALA A 68 -5.03 8.52 3.29
CA ALA A 68 -5.50 7.38 4.08
C ALA A 68 -5.31 7.68 5.57
N SER A 69 -6.40 8.08 6.22
CA SER A 69 -6.46 8.23 7.67
C SER A 69 -6.73 6.88 8.32
N LEU A 70 -5.69 6.32 8.92
CA LEU A 70 -5.66 4.97 9.48
C LEU A 70 -5.16 5.03 10.93
N PRO A 71 -5.95 5.62 11.85
CA PRO A 71 -5.47 5.91 13.20
C PRO A 71 -5.16 4.65 14.02
N ASN A 72 -5.72 3.50 13.66
CA ASN A 72 -5.52 2.22 14.33
C ASN A 72 -4.49 1.31 13.65
N LEU A 73 -3.92 1.73 12.50
CA LEU A 73 -2.96 0.92 11.77
C LEU A 73 -1.67 0.82 12.57
N ARG A 74 -1.26 -0.41 12.84
CA ARG A 74 -0.04 -0.76 13.57
C ARG A 74 1.01 -1.32 12.64
N ASP A 75 0.59 -2.12 11.66
CA ASP A 75 1.53 -2.82 10.78
C ASP A 75 1.23 -2.46 9.32
N LEU A 76 2.25 -1.96 8.62
CA LEU A 76 2.20 -1.70 7.19
C LEU A 76 3.34 -2.41 6.47
N THR A 77 2.98 -3.29 5.53
CA THR A 77 3.93 -3.94 4.62
C THR A 77 3.59 -3.58 3.18
N ILE A 78 4.56 -3.05 2.43
CA ILE A 78 4.44 -2.86 0.98
C ILE A 78 5.64 -3.51 0.30
N THR A 79 5.38 -4.42 -0.63
CA THR A 79 6.41 -5.22 -1.30
C THR A 79 6.20 -5.23 -2.82
N ASN A 80 7.28 -5.01 -3.56
CA ASN A 80 7.37 -5.03 -5.02
C ASN A 80 6.45 -4.02 -5.73
N CYS A 81 6.32 -2.81 -5.18
CA CYS A 81 5.61 -1.70 -5.82
C CYS A 81 6.61 -0.71 -6.46
N PRO A 82 7.30 -1.04 -7.57
CA PRO A 82 8.33 -0.18 -8.14
C PRO A 82 7.79 1.11 -8.75
N LYS A 83 6.49 1.17 -9.06
CA LYS A 83 5.82 2.38 -9.56
C LYS A 83 5.29 3.27 -8.43
N LEU A 84 5.35 2.84 -7.16
CA LEU A 84 4.82 3.62 -6.04
C LEU A 84 5.73 4.82 -5.81
N LYS A 85 5.21 6.02 -6.06
CA LYS A 85 5.93 7.29 -5.91
C LYS A 85 5.65 7.99 -4.59
N ARG A 86 4.43 7.84 -4.08
CA ARG A 86 3.95 8.57 -2.90
C ARG A 86 3.21 7.66 -1.94
N LEU A 87 3.62 7.68 -0.68
CA LEU A 87 2.95 7.02 0.43
C LEU A 87 2.62 8.06 1.50
N ALA A 88 1.39 8.55 1.50
CA ALA A 88 0.89 9.55 2.44
C ALA A 88 -0.21 8.94 3.32
N LEU A 89 0.10 8.77 4.60
CA LEU A 89 -0.75 8.11 5.59
C LEU A 89 -0.85 8.97 6.85
N HIS A 90 -2.03 9.00 7.46
CA HIS A 90 -2.21 9.50 8.81
C HIS A 90 -2.46 8.33 9.76
N ALA A 91 -1.37 7.70 10.21
CA ALA A 91 -1.38 6.53 11.07
C ALA A 91 -0.63 6.84 12.36
N ILE A 92 -1.37 7.19 13.42
CA ILE A 92 -0.78 7.59 14.72
C ILE A 92 -0.30 6.40 15.56
N SER A 93 -0.77 5.20 15.23
CA SER A 93 -0.49 3.97 15.98
C SER A 93 0.46 3.04 15.22
N LEU A 94 1.16 3.51 14.17
CA LEU A 94 2.01 2.63 13.38
C LEU A 94 3.23 2.24 14.21
N GLU A 95 3.39 0.94 14.41
CA GLU A 95 4.48 0.34 15.15
C GLU A 95 5.51 -0.25 14.17
N GLU A 96 5.06 -0.82 13.04
CA GLU A 96 5.89 -1.51 12.05
C GLU A 96 5.63 -0.98 10.63
N LEU A 97 6.71 -0.65 9.92
CA LEU A 97 6.69 -0.23 8.51
C LEU A 97 7.77 -0.97 7.73
N ASP A 98 7.34 -1.88 6.86
CA ASP A 98 8.21 -2.65 5.95
C ASP A 98 7.96 -2.26 4.50
N LEU A 99 8.99 -1.74 3.83
CA LEU A 99 8.96 -1.37 2.42
C LEU A 99 10.06 -2.11 1.67
N TRP A 100 9.69 -2.94 0.69
CA TRP A 100 10.65 -3.69 -0.13
C TRP A 100 10.29 -3.64 -1.62
N GLY A 101 11.26 -3.54 -2.53
CA GLY A 101 10.99 -3.47 -3.97
C GLY A 101 10.15 -2.24 -4.39
N CYS A 102 10.18 -1.16 -3.61
CA CYS A 102 9.50 0.12 -3.86
C CYS A 102 10.49 1.18 -4.37
N GLU A 103 11.23 0.86 -5.43
CA GLU A 103 12.36 1.68 -5.92
C GLU A 103 11.94 3.07 -6.44
N GLY A 104 10.68 3.21 -6.88
CA GLY A 104 10.13 4.48 -7.35
C GLY A 104 9.63 5.41 -6.24
N LEU A 105 9.75 5.05 -4.96
CA LEU A 105 9.20 5.84 -3.85
C LEU A 105 10.00 7.13 -3.65
N GLU A 106 9.35 8.26 -3.94
CA GLU A 106 9.92 9.60 -3.85
C GLU A 106 9.47 10.34 -2.59
N ASP A 107 8.24 10.09 -2.12
CA ASP A 107 7.61 10.82 -1.01
C ASP A 107 6.99 9.83 0.00
N LEU A 108 7.47 9.86 1.24
CA LEU A 108 6.97 9.08 2.37
C LEU A 108 6.53 10.03 3.49
N ASP A 109 5.22 10.23 3.62
CA ASP A 109 4.60 11.12 4.61
C ASP A 109 3.69 10.30 5.55
N CYS A 110 4.27 9.82 6.65
CA CYS A 110 3.52 9.13 7.69
C CYS A 110 3.24 10.08 8.87
N LYS A 111 2.19 10.89 8.75
CA LYS A 111 1.79 11.84 9.78
C LYS A 111 1.28 11.13 11.02
N GLY A 112 1.75 11.59 12.17
CA GLY A 112 1.28 11.10 13.46
C GLY A 112 2.09 9.97 14.07
N ASN A 113 3.08 9.43 13.35
CA ASN A 113 4.02 8.50 13.97
C ASN A 113 5.08 9.24 14.77
N ILE A 114 5.35 8.73 15.96
CA ILE A 114 6.43 9.20 16.84
C ILE A 114 7.80 8.64 16.42
N PHE A 115 8.05 8.37 15.12
CA PHE A 115 9.37 7.96 14.64
C PHE A 115 10.36 9.10 14.90
N THR A 116 10.88 9.11 16.11
CA THR A 116 12.00 9.92 16.55
C THR A 116 13.19 9.16 16.01
N PHE A 117 13.73 9.63 14.88
CA PHE A 117 15.05 9.18 14.44
C PHE A 117 16.03 9.42 15.61
N LEU A 118 16.63 8.35 16.12
CA LEU A 118 17.89 8.41 16.88
C LEU A 118 19.06 8.24 15.90
#